data_AF-A0A859IGG8-F1
#
_entry.id   AF-A0A859IGG8-F1
#
_cell.length_a   1.000
_cell.length_b   1.000
_cell.length_c   1.000
_cell.angle_alpha   90.00
_cell.angle_beta   90.00
_cell.angle_gamma   90.00
#
_symmetry.space_group_name_H-M   'P 1'
#
loop_
_entity.id
_entity.type
_entity.pdbx_description
1 polymer ?
#
loop_
_entity_poly.entity_id
_entity_poly.type
_entity_poly.pdbx_seq_one_letter_code
_entity_poly.pdbx_strand_id
1 'polypeptide(L)'
;MTAVIKCVIAKMNPLVMDMAIKHYIENGSKTPLFTFKSLYSDDEPYPLDELLIVLSERIETLAREFQAMPSDSLSHNLCKYLFLR
;
A
#
# COMPACT_ATOMS: atom_id res chain seq x y z
N MET A 1 -22.15 12.55 5.28
CA MET A 1 -21.25 11.50 5.83
C MET A 1 -20.66 10.55 4.77
N THR A 2 -20.76 10.84 3.47
CA THR A 2 -20.32 9.92 2.39
C THR A 2 -18.95 10.23 1.79
N ALA A 3 -18.40 11.43 2.01
CA ALA A 3 -17.10 11.81 1.46
C ALA A 3 -15.92 11.09 2.15
N VAL A 4 -15.98 10.93 3.48
CA VAL A 4 -14.87 10.43 4.31
C VAL A 4 -14.46 8.98 3.97
N ILE A 5 -15.41 8.10 3.62
CA ILE A 5 -15.13 6.68 3.36
C ILE A 5 -14.52 6.48 1.95
N LYS A 6 -14.83 7.38 1.01
CA LYS A 6 -14.53 7.17 -0.42
C LYS A 6 -13.10 7.58 -0.80
N CYS A 7 -12.52 8.56 -0.10
CA CYS A 7 -11.12 8.94 -0.29
C CYS A 7 -10.14 7.89 0.28
N VAL A 8 -10.53 7.15 1.32
CA VAL A 8 -9.72 6.04 1.88
C VAL A 8 -9.46 4.96 0.82
N ILE A 9 -10.48 4.59 0.03
CA ILE A 9 -10.33 3.58 -1.04
C ILE A 9 -9.30 4.03 -2.10
N ALA A 10 -9.32 5.32 -2.48
CA ALA A 10 -8.37 5.84 -3.45
C ALA A 10 -6.93 5.85 -2.91
N LYS A 11 -6.77 6.11 -1.61
CA LYS A 11 -5.48 6.08 -0.88
C LYS A 11 -4.92 4.66 -0.71
N MET A 12 -5.80 3.65 -0.63
CA MET A 12 -5.43 2.22 -0.64
C MET A 12 -4.94 1.72 -2.01
N ASN A 13 -5.06 2.51 -3.08
CA ASN A 13 -4.55 2.13 -4.39
C ASN A 13 -3.01 2.01 -4.35
N PRO A 14 -2.43 0.84 -4.70
CA PRO A 14 -0.99 0.64 -4.65
C PRO A 14 -0.16 1.66 -5.42
N LEU A 15 -0.64 2.10 -6.59
CA LEU A 15 0.08 3.07 -7.42
C LEU A 15 0.11 4.45 -6.75
N VAL A 16 -1.01 4.88 -6.17
CA VAL A 16 -1.11 6.16 -5.44
C VAL A 16 -0.23 6.12 -4.21
N MET A 17 -0.24 4.99 -3.49
CA MET A 17 0.60 4.77 -2.32
C MET A 17 2.09 4.81 -2.68
N ASP A 18 2.53 4.13 -3.74
CA ASP A 18 3.93 4.12 -4.16
C ASP A 18 4.42 5.52 -4.55
N MET A 19 3.58 6.31 -5.22
CA MET A 19 3.88 7.71 -5.54
C MET A 19 4.01 8.57 -4.27
N ALA A 20 3.10 8.39 -3.30
CA ALA A 20 3.14 9.11 -2.03
C ALA A 20 4.39 8.74 -1.21
N ILE A 21 4.75 7.45 -1.15
CA ILE A 21 5.98 6.96 -0.50
C ILE A 21 7.20 7.62 -1.13
N LYS A 22 7.29 7.58 -2.47
CA LYS A 22 8.40 8.20 -3.19
C LYS A 22 8.50 9.69 -2.87
N HIS A 23 7.38 10.41 -2.94
CA HIS A 23 7.31 11.84 -2.62
C HIS A 23 7.87 12.11 -1.22
N TYR A 24 7.40 11.40 -0.19
CA TYR A 24 7.83 11.65 1.18
C TYR A 24 9.26 11.17 1.48
N ILE A 25 9.78 10.14 0.80
CA ILE A 25 11.18 9.71 0.90
C ILE A 25 12.11 10.75 0.29
N GLU A 26 11.81 11.22 -0.92
CA GLU A 26 12.70 12.13 -1.67
C GLU A 26 12.74 13.52 -1.05
N ASN A 27 11.62 13.94 -0.47
CA ASN A 27 11.41 15.30 -0.01
C ASN A 27 11.58 15.44 1.52
N GLY A 28 11.30 14.40 2.30
CA GLY A 28 11.43 14.41 3.76
C GLY A 28 10.35 15.24 4.47
N SER A 29 10.53 15.54 5.77
CA SER A 29 9.47 16.06 6.65
C SER A 29 9.06 17.53 6.46
N LYS A 30 9.78 18.30 5.63
CA LYS A 30 9.55 19.75 5.44
C LYS A 30 8.82 20.09 4.14
N THR A 31 8.14 19.13 3.53
CA THR A 31 7.69 19.27 2.15
C THR A 31 6.20 19.44 1.96
N PRO A 32 5.81 20.01 0.80
CA PRO A 32 4.41 20.15 0.45
C PRO A 32 3.69 18.81 0.55
N LEU A 33 2.45 18.89 1.01
CA LEU A 33 1.51 17.79 1.07
C LEU A 33 1.44 17.10 -0.30
N PHE A 34 1.60 15.77 -0.34
CA PHE A 34 1.36 15.02 -1.56
C PHE A 34 -0.13 15.15 -1.92
N THR A 35 -0.41 15.44 -3.19
CA THR A 35 -1.77 15.49 -3.72
C THR A 35 -1.85 14.62 -4.95
N PHE A 36 -3.04 14.08 -5.22
CA PHE A 36 -3.28 13.24 -6.38
C PHE A 36 -4.69 13.47 -6.93
N LYS A 37 -4.88 13.13 -8.20
CA LYS A 37 -6.20 13.16 -8.82
C LYS A 37 -7.00 11.93 -8.42
N SER A 38 -8.17 12.15 -7.84
CA SER A 38 -9.16 11.15 -7.47
C SER A 38 -10.47 11.37 -8.26
N LEU A 39 -11.44 10.47 -8.07
CA LEU A 39 -12.78 10.65 -8.64
C LEU A 39 -13.56 11.83 -8.02
N TYR A 40 -13.09 12.39 -6.90
CA TYR A 40 -13.79 13.40 -6.12
C TYR A 40 -13.07 14.75 -6.07
N SER A 41 -11.75 14.76 -6.30
CA SER A 41 -10.93 15.96 -6.32
C SER A 41 -9.73 15.78 -7.24
N ASP A 42 -9.39 16.81 -8.00
CA ASP A 42 -8.16 16.83 -8.79
C ASP A 42 -6.91 17.03 -7.92
N ASP A 43 -7.08 17.63 -6.74
CA ASP A 43 -6.04 17.94 -5.75
C ASP A 43 -6.32 17.23 -4.42
N GLU A 44 -6.69 15.94 -4.46
CA GLU A 44 -6.99 15.17 -3.25
C GLU A 44 -5.74 15.10 -2.35
N PRO A 45 -5.81 15.54 -1.09
CA PRO A 45 -4.67 15.50 -0.19
C PRO A 45 -4.38 14.08 0.29
N TYR A 46 -3.11 13.70 0.34
CA TYR A 46 -2.64 12.47 0.96
C TYR A 46 -1.55 12.75 2.00
N PRO A 47 -1.96 13.10 3.23
CA PRO A 47 -1.04 13.36 4.33
C PRO A 47 -0.14 12.17 4.69
N LEU A 48 1.05 12.46 5.24
CA LEU A 48 2.03 11.44 5.63
C LEU A 48 1.50 10.53 6.75
N ASP A 49 0.80 11.08 7.73
CA ASP A 49 0.16 10.33 8.81
C ASP A 49 -0.90 9.35 8.26
N GLU A 50 -1.72 9.80 7.31
CA GLU A 50 -2.67 8.91 6.63
C GLU A 50 -1.96 7.83 5.82
N LEU A 51 -0.87 8.16 5.10
CA LEU A 51 -0.07 7.18 4.37
C LEU A 51 0.48 6.09 5.30
N LEU A 52 0.96 6.46 6.48
CA LEU A 52 1.46 5.51 7.48
C LEU A 52 0.36 4.56 7.98
N ILE A 53 -0.85 5.08 8.24
CA ILE A 53 -2.00 4.26 8.67
C ILE A 53 -2.36 3.24 7.58
N VAL A 54 -2.54 3.71 6.35
CA VAL A 54 -2.95 2.87 5.19
C VAL A 54 -1.86 1.83 4.88
N LEU A 55 -0.58 2.18 5.07
CA LEU A 55 0.53 1.22 4.95
C LEU A 55 0.46 0.11 6.01
N SER A 56 0.16 0.44 7.26
CA SER A 56 -0.03 -0.56 8.32
C SER A 56 -1.16 -1.53 7.96
N GLU A 57 -2.30 -1.03 7.51
CA GLU A 57 -3.44 -1.87 7.09
C GLU A 57 -3.08 -2.79 5.92
N ARG A 58 -2.29 -2.29 4.96
CA ARG A 58 -1.81 -3.08 3.83
C ARG A 58 -0.88 -4.21 4.27
N ILE A 59 0.05 -3.94 5.18
CA ILE A 59 0.97 -4.94 5.74
C ILE A 59 0.17 -6.04 6.44
N GLU A 60 -0.80 -5.68 7.29
CA GLU A 60 -1.64 -6.65 7.98
C GLU A 60 -2.46 -7.51 7.00
N THR A 61 -2.98 -6.91 5.94
CA THR A 61 -3.75 -7.62 4.92
C THR A 61 -2.88 -8.64 4.19
N LEU A 62 -1.69 -8.22 3.73
CA LEU A 62 -0.74 -9.12 3.08
C LEU A 62 -0.27 -10.24 4.02
N ALA A 63 -0.06 -9.93 5.31
CA ALA A 63 0.29 -10.93 6.30
C ALA A 63 -0.82 -11.98 6.48
N ARG A 64 -2.09 -11.55 6.56
CA ARG A 64 -3.25 -12.46 6.62
C ARG A 64 -3.37 -13.32 5.37
N GLU A 65 -3.22 -12.73 4.18
CA GLU A 65 -3.23 -13.45 2.91
C GLU A 65 -2.11 -14.49 2.84
N PHE A 66 -0.91 -14.13 3.29
CA PHE A 66 0.22 -15.05 3.36
C PHE A 66 -0.05 -16.24 4.29
N GLN A 67 -0.61 -16.00 5.48
CA GLN A 67 -0.97 -17.07 6.42
C GLN A 67 -2.12 -17.95 5.91
N ALA A 68 -3.01 -17.40 5.09
CA ALA A 68 -4.12 -18.14 4.49
C ALA A 68 -3.69 -19.00 3.29
N MET A 69 -2.46 -18.86 2.77
CA MET A 69 -1.98 -19.71 1.70
C MET A 69 -1.80 -21.16 2.17
N PRO A 70 -2.29 -22.17 1.42
CA PRO A 70 -2.16 -23.57 1.79
C PRO A 70 -0.67 -23.97 1.83
N SER A 71 -0.22 -24.39 3.01
CA SER A 71 1.16 -24.79 3.34
C SER A 71 1.75 -25.89 2.45
N ASP A 72 0.89 -26.66 1.77
CA ASP A 72 1.31 -27.82 0.98
C ASP A 72 1.86 -27.43 -0.41
N SER A 73 1.59 -26.22 -0.87
CA SER A 73 2.03 -25.75 -2.21
C SER A 73 3.41 -25.07 -2.19
N LEU A 74 3.83 -24.51 -1.06
CA LEU A 74 5.12 -23.85 -0.89
C LEU A 74 6.27 -24.85 -0.73
N SER A 75 6.03 -25.95 -0.02
CA SER A 75 7.00 -27.04 0.18
C SER A 75 7.35 -27.76 -1.13
N HIS A 76 6.39 -27.91 -2.05
CA HIS A 76 6.64 -28.56 -3.34
C HIS A 76 7.42 -27.67 -4.34
N ASN A 77 7.25 -26.36 -4.28
CA ASN A 77 7.89 -25.42 -5.23
C ASN A 77 9.26 -24.93 -4.75
N LEU A 78 9.48 -24.73 -3.45
CA LEU A 78 10.81 -24.42 -2.91
C LEU A 78 11.80 -25.57 -3.11
N CYS A 79 11.36 -26.83 -3.00
CA CYS A 79 12.21 -27.99 -3.28
C CYS A 79 12.67 -28.05 -4.75
N LYS A 80 11.85 -27.63 -5.73
CA LYS A 80 12.30 -27.60 -7.14
C LYS A 80 13.41 -26.58 -7.38
N TYR A 81 13.38 -25.42 -6.71
CA TYR A 81 14.40 -24.39 -6.90
C TYR A 81 15.69 -24.64 -6.10
N LEU A 82 15.63 -25.40 -5.01
CA LEU A 82 16.79 -25.68 -4.15
C LEU A 82 17.52 -27.00 -4.48
N PHE A 83 16.88 -27.97 -5.13
CA PHE A 83 17.47 -29.28 -5.47
C PHE A 83 17.85 -29.47 -6.95
N LEU A 84 17.74 -28.43 -7.79
CA LEU A 84 18.20 -28.42 -9.19
C LEU A 84 19.48 -27.59 -9.41
N ARG A 85 20.35 -27.53 -8.39
CA ARG A 85 21.71 -26.98 -8.54
C ARG A 85 22.75 -28.06 -8.36
#